data_AF-K1Q385-F1
#
_entry.id   AF-K1Q385-F1
#
_cell.length_a   1.000
_cell.length_b   1.000
_cell.length_c   1.000
_cell.angle_alpha   90.00
_cell.angle_beta   90.00
_cell.angle_gamma   90.00
#
_symmetry.space_group_name_H-M   'P 1'
#
loop_
_entity.id
_entity.type
_entity.pdbx_description
1 polymer ?
#
loop_
_entity_poly.entity_id
_entity_poly.type
_entity_poly.pdbx_seq_one_letter_code
_entity_poly.pdbx_strand_id
1 'polypeptide(L)'
;MAFEFDFPESLFRDFNSHKIQEYLKKLDEEFDVVLVNEYMEESIVLLRRILNWKVKDVIFLTLNKNNVVHTVDNTELEKRQLYRQYAKLDYALYEFFFERLWRQISIFGQDIFREISYFKSLRRTVENFCLTDSGPFIFVQNSTWSESFRVSRKDCNDMLRRETDYVDMILPRQYK
;
A
#
# COMPACT_ATOMS: atom_id res chain seq x y z
N MET A 1 -0.65 -13.80 -6.56
CA MET A 1 0.35 -12.73 -6.50
C MET A 1 1.60 -13.12 -7.29
N ALA A 2 2.32 -14.20 -6.94
CA ALA A 2 3.53 -14.63 -7.64
C ALA A 2 3.35 -14.82 -9.15
N PHE A 3 2.17 -15.26 -9.59
CA PHE A 3 1.84 -15.36 -11.02
C PHE A 3 1.85 -14.00 -11.73
N GLU A 4 1.37 -12.94 -11.08
CA GLU A 4 1.31 -11.57 -11.64
C GLU A 4 2.69 -10.90 -11.68
N PHE A 5 3.64 -11.40 -10.87
CA PHE A 5 5.05 -11.00 -10.89
C PHE A 5 5.90 -11.88 -11.83
N ASP A 6 5.24 -12.59 -12.75
CA ASP A 6 5.84 -13.40 -13.81
C ASP A 6 6.84 -14.47 -13.31
N PHE A 7 6.59 -15.05 -12.13
CA PHE A 7 7.41 -16.17 -11.66
C PHE A 7 7.44 -17.30 -12.70
N PRO A 8 8.61 -17.89 -12.99
CA PRO A 8 8.70 -19.00 -13.94
C PRO A 8 7.81 -20.18 -13.54
N GLU A 9 7.04 -20.73 -14.49
CA GLU A 9 6.12 -21.85 -14.24
C GLU A 9 6.78 -23.05 -13.55
N SER A 10 8.06 -23.32 -13.85
CA SER A 10 8.83 -24.40 -13.21
C SER A 10 8.91 -24.24 -11.69
N LEU A 11 8.94 -23.01 -11.16
CA LEU A 11 9.01 -22.76 -9.72
C LEU A 11 7.71 -23.08 -8.99
N PHE A 12 6.57 -23.01 -9.66
CA PHE A 12 5.27 -23.41 -9.09
C PHE A 12 5.16 -24.93 -8.91
N ARG A 13 6.03 -25.71 -9.55
CA ARG A 13 6.07 -27.17 -9.46
C ARG A 13 7.17 -27.64 -8.51
N ASP A 14 8.38 -27.14 -8.71
CA ASP A 14 9.57 -27.68 -8.06
C ASP A 14 9.88 -27.00 -6.71
N PHE A 15 9.36 -25.78 -6.48
CA PHE A 15 9.62 -24.96 -5.29
C PHE A 15 11.09 -24.89 -4.87
N ASN A 16 11.99 -24.83 -5.86
CA ASN A 16 13.42 -24.79 -5.61
C ASN A 16 13.82 -23.49 -4.89
N SER A 17 14.25 -23.60 -3.63
CA SER A 17 14.53 -22.46 -2.76
C SER A 17 15.60 -21.52 -3.31
N HIS A 18 16.66 -22.04 -3.92
CA HIS A 18 17.72 -21.22 -4.51
C HIS A 18 17.19 -20.36 -5.66
N LYS A 19 16.46 -20.97 -6.59
CA LYS A 19 15.89 -20.23 -7.73
C LYS A 19 14.82 -19.23 -7.30
N ILE A 20 14.03 -19.55 -6.27
CA ILE A 20 13.08 -18.60 -5.67
C ILE A 20 13.83 -17.38 -5.12
N GLN A 21 14.89 -17.59 -4.33
CA GLN A 21 15.68 -16.50 -3.77
C GLN A 21 16.38 -15.66 -4.85
N GLU A 22 16.88 -16.30 -5.90
CA GLU A 22 17.48 -15.60 -7.05
C GLU A 22 16.44 -14.72 -7.77
N TYR A 23 15.23 -15.24 -7.99
CA TYR A 23 14.15 -14.47 -8.60
C TYR A 23 13.67 -13.33 -7.70
N LEU A 24 13.57 -13.54 -6.39
CA LEU A 24 13.23 -12.48 -5.43
C LEU A 24 14.25 -11.34 -5.44
N LYS A 25 15.55 -11.65 -5.54
CA LYS A 25 16.61 -10.64 -5.69
C LYS A 25 16.50 -9.88 -7.00
N LYS A 26 16.21 -10.57 -8.10
CA LYS A 26 15.91 -9.92 -9.38
C LYS A 26 14.77 -8.91 -9.23
N LEU A 27 13.67 -9.30 -8.57
CA LEU A 27 12.56 -8.38 -8.30
C LEU A 27 12.96 -7.22 -7.36
N ASP A 28 13.84 -7.46 -6.37
CA ASP A 28 14.40 -6.40 -5.50
C ASP A 28 15.15 -5.34 -6.31
N GLU A 29 15.83 -5.74 -7.39
CA GLU A 29 16.57 -4.85 -8.28
C GLU A 29 15.67 -4.12 -9.28
N GLU A 30 14.56 -4.73 -9.72
CA GLU A 30 13.65 -4.14 -10.72
C GLU A 30 12.66 -3.11 -10.13
N PHE A 31 12.23 -3.29 -8.87
CA PHE A 31 11.25 -2.41 -8.25
C PHE A 31 11.89 -1.51 -7.20
N ASP A 32 11.85 -0.18 -7.37
CA ASP A 32 12.34 0.75 -6.34
C ASP A 32 11.54 0.65 -5.03
N VAL A 33 10.22 0.52 -5.16
CA VAL A 33 9.27 0.47 -4.04
C VAL A 33 8.21 -0.59 -4.29
N VAL A 34 7.93 -1.40 -3.27
CA VAL A 34 6.80 -2.34 -3.25
C VAL A 34 5.94 -2.03 -2.03
N LEU A 35 4.65 -1.81 -2.24
CA LEU A 35 3.71 -1.48 -1.17
C LEU A 35 3.10 -2.75 -0.58
N VAL A 36 3.01 -2.81 0.75
CA VAL A 36 2.37 -3.92 1.46
C VAL A 36 1.01 -3.43 1.96
N ASN A 37 -0.06 -4.08 1.51
CA ASN A 37 -1.42 -3.61 1.73
C ASN A 37 -1.80 -3.53 3.23
N GLU A 38 -1.33 -4.46 4.05
CA GLU A 38 -1.53 -4.48 5.51
C GLU A 38 -0.84 -3.30 6.22
N TYR A 39 0.14 -2.70 5.56
CA TYR A 39 0.93 -1.56 6.04
C TYR A 39 0.90 -0.44 5.01
N MET A 40 -0.30 -0.16 4.46
CA MET A 40 -0.47 0.80 3.37
C MET A 40 -0.01 2.20 3.80
N GLU A 41 -0.33 2.66 5.01
CA GLU A 41 0.13 3.97 5.47
C GLU A 41 1.65 4.07 5.58
N GLU A 42 2.33 3.04 6.11
CA GLU A 42 3.79 2.96 6.16
C GLU A 42 4.40 2.96 4.75
N SER A 43 3.83 2.13 3.87
CA SER A 43 4.28 1.99 2.48
C SER A 43 4.15 3.30 1.71
N ILE A 44 3.04 4.04 1.89
CA ILE A 44 2.81 5.33 1.25
C ILE A 44 3.74 6.42 1.78
N VAL A 45 4.01 6.45 3.09
CA VAL A 45 4.98 7.39 3.65
C VAL A 45 6.39 7.14 3.10
N LEU A 46 6.78 5.87 2.98
CA LEU A 46 8.03 5.48 2.35
C LEU A 46 8.09 5.92 0.87
N LEU A 47 7.06 5.60 0.09
CA LEU A 47 6.93 6.00 -1.31
C LEU A 47 7.05 7.52 -1.47
N ARG A 48 6.37 8.27 -0.61
CA ARG A 48 6.41 9.75 -0.59
C ARG A 48 7.83 10.27 -0.44
N ARG A 49 8.62 9.70 0.49
CA ARG A 49 10.02 10.11 0.71
C ARG A 49 10.90 9.78 -0.50
N ILE A 50 10.71 8.62 -1.11
CA ILE A 50 11.51 8.17 -2.27
C ILE A 50 11.20 9.03 -3.50
N LEU A 51 9.93 9.33 -3.76
CA LEU A 51 9.50 10.14 -4.92
C LEU A 51 9.48 11.65 -4.65
N ASN A 52 9.82 12.08 -3.43
CA ASN A 52 9.75 13.47 -2.97
C ASN A 52 8.37 14.13 -3.22
N TRP A 53 7.30 13.39 -2.96
CA TRP A 53 5.93 13.88 -3.13
C TRP A 53 5.43 14.66 -1.91
N LYS A 54 4.47 15.57 -2.13
CA LYS A 54 3.84 16.29 -1.02
C LYS A 54 2.83 15.38 -0.34
N VAL A 55 2.56 15.63 0.93
CA VAL A 55 1.54 14.89 1.70
C VAL A 55 0.16 14.99 1.04
N LYS A 56 -0.16 16.14 0.42
CA LYS A 56 -1.41 16.32 -0.33
C LYS A 56 -1.56 15.34 -1.50
N ASP A 57 -0.45 14.97 -2.15
CA ASP A 57 -0.48 14.16 -3.38
C ASP A 57 -0.70 12.67 -3.08
N VAL A 58 -0.39 12.25 -1.85
CA VAL A 58 -0.42 10.84 -1.43
C VAL A 58 -1.50 10.52 -0.40
N ILE A 59 -2.28 11.50 0.03
CA ILE A 59 -3.36 11.26 0.98
C ILE A 59 -4.48 10.49 0.32
N PHE A 60 -5.02 9.49 1.01
CA PHE A 60 -6.02 8.58 0.47
C PHE A 60 -7.11 8.25 1.48
N LEU A 61 -8.23 7.73 0.98
CA LEU A 61 -9.37 7.25 1.77
C LEU A 61 -9.40 5.72 1.78
N THR A 62 -9.77 5.12 2.90
CA THR A 62 -9.89 3.66 3.00
C THR A 62 -11.31 3.24 2.62
N LEU A 63 -11.52 2.88 1.36
CA LEU A 63 -12.84 2.50 0.84
C LEU A 63 -13.11 1.00 0.93
N ASN A 64 -12.09 0.18 0.67
CA ASN A 64 -12.22 -1.27 0.51
C ASN A 64 -11.77 -2.03 1.77
N LYS A 65 -12.37 -1.71 2.92
CA LYS A 65 -12.08 -2.44 4.16
C LYS A 65 -13.06 -3.60 4.33
N ASN A 66 -12.55 -4.83 4.23
CA ASN A 66 -13.34 -5.99 4.62
C ASN A 66 -13.45 -6.03 6.15
N ASN A 67 -14.65 -5.77 6.69
CA ASN A 67 -14.91 -5.75 8.13
C ASN A 67 -15.27 -7.14 8.69
N VAL A 68 -15.12 -8.21 7.90
CA VAL A 68 -15.38 -9.58 8.37
C VAL A 68 -14.30 -9.99 9.36
N VAL A 69 -14.69 -10.10 10.64
CA VAL A 69 -13.85 -10.70 11.68
C VAL A 69 -13.99 -12.22 11.55
N HIS A 70 -12.98 -12.87 11.00
CA HIS A 70 -12.92 -14.33 10.96
C HIS A 70 -12.56 -14.85 12.36
N THR A 71 -13.46 -15.61 12.98
CA THR A 71 -13.13 -16.39 14.18
C THR A 71 -12.17 -17.51 13.78
N VAL A 72 -10.98 -17.53 14.38
CA VAL A 72 -9.97 -18.55 14.12
C VAL A 72 -10.31 -19.78 14.94
N ASP A 73 -10.85 -20.81 14.30
CA ASP A 73 -10.99 -22.14 14.88
C ASP A 73 -9.87 -23.08 14.37
N ASN A 74 -9.80 -24.30 14.91
CA ASN A 74 -8.78 -25.27 14.54
C ASN A 74 -8.85 -25.68 13.05
N THR A 75 -10.06 -25.79 12.50
CA THR A 75 -10.29 -26.08 11.08
C THR A 75 -9.78 -24.97 10.15
N GLU A 76 -9.90 -23.71 10.57
CA GLU A 76 -9.39 -22.55 9.85
C GLU A 76 -7.86 -22.51 9.89
N LEU A 77 -7.25 -22.90 11.02
CA LEU A 77 -5.79 -23.05 11.12
C LEU A 77 -5.26 -24.13 10.18
N GLU A 78 -5.90 -25.30 10.12
CA GLU A 78 -5.53 -26.38 9.20
C GLU A 78 -5.65 -25.95 7.74
N LYS A 79 -6.74 -25.25 7.37
CA LYS A 79 -6.91 -24.68 6.02
C LYS A 79 -5.82 -23.68 5.68
N ARG A 80 -5.42 -22.82 6.62
CA ARG A 80 -4.34 -21.84 6.42
C ARG A 80 -2.98 -22.52 6.23
N GLN A 81 -2.70 -23.56 6.99
CA GLN A 81 -1.48 -24.35 6.83
C GLN A 81 -1.45 -25.05 5.47
N LEU A 82 -2.57 -25.64 5.05
CA LEU A 82 -2.70 -26.24 3.74
C LEU A 82 -2.50 -25.20 2.63
N TYR A 83 -3.15 -24.03 2.75
CA TYR A 83 -3.00 -22.94 1.80
C TYR A 83 -1.55 -22.45 1.69
N ARG A 84 -0.81 -22.34 2.81
CA ARG A 84 0.63 -22.04 2.80
C ARG A 84 1.45 -23.04 1.98
N GLN A 85 1.05 -24.32 1.96
CA GLN A 85 1.75 -25.33 1.18
C GLN A 85 1.51 -25.20 -0.33
N TYR A 86 0.34 -24.71 -0.74
CA TYR A 86 0.01 -24.46 -2.15
C TYR A 86 0.55 -23.11 -2.64
N ALA A 87 0.42 -22.06 -1.83
CA ALA A 87 0.79 -20.69 -2.17
C ALA A 87 2.23 -20.35 -1.76
N LYS A 88 3.15 -21.32 -1.73
CA LYS A 88 4.53 -21.13 -1.23
C LYS A 88 5.25 -19.94 -1.87
N LEU A 89 5.06 -19.74 -3.18
CA LEU A 89 5.67 -18.62 -3.88
C LEU A 89 5.06 -17.29 -3.47
N ASP A 90 3.73 -17.20 -3.33
CA ASP A 90 3.07 -15.99 -2.84
C ASP A 90 3.55 -15.64 -1.42
N TYR A 91 3.70 -16.63 -0.54
CA TYR A 91 4.24 -16.42 0.81
C TYR A 91 5.70 -15.97 0.78
N ALA A 92 6.55 -16.63 -0.03
CA ALA A 92 7.96 -16.23 -0.15
C ALA A 92 8.10 -14.80 -0.69
N LEU A 93 7.26 -14.42 -1.66
CA LEU A 93 7.21 -13.07 -2.21
C LEU A 93 6.77 -12.05 -1.15
N TYR A 94 5.67 -12.34 -0.45
CA TYR A 94 5.16 -11.47 0.61
C TYR A 94 6.19 -11.28 1.73
N GLU A 95 6.76 -12.36 2.26
CA GLU A 95 7.72 -12.32 3.37
C GLU A 95 8.98 -11.52 2.98
N PHE A 96 9.50 -11.75 1.77
CA PHE A 96 10.66 -11.00 1.26
C PHE A 96 10.38 -9.49 1.17
N PHE A 97 9.26 -9.09 0.58
CA PHE A 97 8.93 -7.68 0.42
C PHE A 97 8.46 -7.01 1.71
N PHE A 98 7.87 -7.77 2.64
CA PHE A 98 7.58 -7.32 3.99
C PHE A 98 8.87 -6.98 4.74
N GLU A 99 9.87 -7.87 4.74
CA GLU A 99 11.17 -7.58 5.35
C GLU A 99 11.88 -6.41 4.66
N ARG A 100 11.82 -6.36 3.32
CA ARG A 100 12.36 -5.26 2.52
C ARG A 100 11.75 -3.91 2.93
N LEU A 101 10.44 -3.83 3.10
CA LEU A 101 9.73 -2.61 3.51
C LEU A 101 10.33 -2.06 4.81
N TRP A 102 10.43 -2.90 5.84
CA TRP A 102 10.97 -2.49 7.14
C TRP A 102 12.45 -2.14 7.08
N ARG A 103 13.23 -2.86 6.27
CA ARG A 103 14.63 -2.51 5.98
C ARG A 103 14.71 -1.09 5.39
N GLN A 104 13.91 -0.76 4.38
CA GLN A 104 13.88 0.59 3.80
C GLN A 104 13.42 1.66 4.79
N ILE A 105 12.38 1.39 5.59
CA ILE A 105 11.90 2.31 6.62
C ILE A 105 13.01 2.60 7.65
N SER A 106 13.74 1.56 8.09
CA SER A 106 14.78 1.70 9.11
C SER A 106 15.96 2.59 8.68
N ILE A 107 16.24 2.72 7.38
CA ILE A 107 17.28 3.61 6.85
C ILE A 107 17.00 5.07 7.23
N PHE A 108 15.73 5.47 7.30
CA PHE A 108 15.33 6.82 7.66
C PHE A 108 15.35 7.11 9.17
N GLY A 109 15.70 6.13 10.00
CA GLY A 109 15.81 6.27 11.45
C GLY A 109 14.47 6.46 12.16
N GLN A 110 14.49 7.08 13.34
CA GLN A 110 13.28 7.22 14.18
C GLN A 110 12.27 8.26 13.68
N ASP A 111 12.71 9.21 12.86
CA ASP A 111 11.86 10.33 12.41
C ASP A 111 10.69 9.85 11.54
N ILE A 112 10.90 8.83 10.69
CA ILE A 112 9.85 8.30 9.82
C ILE A 112 8.66 7.73 10.61
N PHE A 113 8.88 7.17 11.81
CA PHE A 113 7.78 6.65 12.63
C PHE A 113 6.88 7.78 13.17
N ARG A 114 7.46 8.95 13.44
CA ARG A 114 6.70 10.14 13.83
C ARG A 114 5.92 10.69 12.64
N GLU A 115 6.53 10.68 11.46
CA GLU A 115 5.85 11.02 10.21
C GLU A 115 4.68 10.08 9.93
N ILE A 116 4.86 8.76 10.06
CA ILE A 116 3.80 7.76 9.89
C ILE A 116 2.64 8.03 10.85
N SER A 117 2.94 8.35 12.11
CA SER A 117 1.93 8.67 13.12
C SER A 117 1.15 9.94 12.78
N TYR A 118 1.86 10.97 12.29
CA TYR A 118 1.25 12.19 11.78
C TYR A 118 0.37 11.91 10.56
N PHE A 119 0.87 11.16 9.59
CA PHE A 119 0.17 10.81 8.37
C PHE A 119 -1.10 10.01 8.66
N LYS A 120 -1.04 9.01 9.55
CA LYS A 120 -2.22 8.24 9.99
C LYS A 120 -3.29 9.13 10.63
N SER A 121 -2.88 10.09 11.46
CA SER A 121 -3.81 11.02 12.11
C SER A 121 -4.45 11.96 11.09
N LEU A 122 -3.64 12.54 10.20
CA LEU A 122 -4.10 13.43 9.15
C LEU A 122 -5.05 12.72 8.17
N ARG A 123 -4.71 11.51 7.73
CA ARG A 123 -5.53 10.67 6.86
C ARG A 123 -6.91 10.46 7.46
N ARG A 124 -7.00 10.11 8.75
CA ARG A 124 -8.28 9.94 9.47
C ARG A 124 -9.07 11.24 9.55
N THR A 125 -8.41 12.38 9.77
CA THR A 125 -9.08 13.69 9.77
C THR A 125 -9.67 14.02 8.39
N VAL A 126 -8.91 13.78 7.32
CA VAL A 126 -9.37 13.98 5.94
C VAL A 126 -10.50 13.01 5.59
N GLU A 127 -10.38 11.75 6.00
CA GLU A 127 -11.40 10.73 5.80
C GLU A 127 -12.71 11.09 6.50
N ASN A 128 -12.64 11.48 7.78
CA ASN A 128 -13.81 11.97 8.50
C ASN A 128 -14.44 13.15 7.77
N PHE A 129 -13.65 14.17 7.38
CA PHE A 129 -14.15 15.31 6.61
C PHE A 129 -14.85 14.88 5.31
N CYS A 130 -14.29 13.94 4.55
CA CYS A 130 -14.88 13.49 3.29
C CYS A 130 -16.16 12.68 3.49
N LEU A 131 -16.30 11.96 4.61
CA LEU A 131 -17.47 11.14 4.93
C LEU A 131 -18.58 11.89 5.69
N THR A 132 -18.27 13.02 6.33
CA THR A 132 -19.25 13.85 7.07
C THR A 132 -19.56 15.16 6.36
N ASP A 133 -20.69 15.79 6.69
CA ASP A 133 -21.01 17.13 6.18
C ASP A 133 -20.35 18.25 7.02
N SER A 134 -19.02 18.26 7.08
CA SER A 134 -18.23 19.19 7.90
C SER A 134 -17.81 20.48 7.17
N GLY A 135 -18.59 20.92 6.17
CA GLY A 135 -18.36 22.17 5.44
C GLY A 135 -17.62 22.04 4.10
N PRO A 136 -17.19 23.16 3.48
CA PRO A 136 -16.70 23.17 2.10
C PRO A 136 -15.22 22.74 1.95
N PHE A 137 -14.41 22.91 3.00
CA PHE A 137 -13.00 22.53 3.01
C PHE A 137 -12.45 22.42 4.44
N ILE A 138 -11.34 21.70 4.57
CA ILE A 138 -10.47 21.74 5.76
C ILE A 138 -9.10 22.30 5.36
N PHE A 139 -8.46 22.98 6.32
CA PHE A 139 -7.13 23.53 6.16
C PHE A 139 -6.15 22.74 7.03
N VAL A 140 -5.19 22.10 6.37
CA VAL A 140 -4.09 21.40 7.03
C VAL A 140 -2.99 22.43 7.26
N GLN A 141 -2.66 22.67 8.53
CA GLN A 141 -1.59 23.58 8.91
C GLN A 141 -0.22 22.99 8.54
N ASN A 142 0.77 23.86 8.42
CA ASN A 142 2.14 23.40 8.23
C ASN A 142 2.60 22.55 9.43
N SER A 143 3.48 21.61 9.15
CA SER A 143 4.13 20.77 10.16
C SER A 143 5.53 20.42 9.69
N THR A 144 6.27 19.68 10.51
CA THR A 144 7.60 19.17 10.15
C THR A 144 7.59 18.32 8.87
N TRP A 145 6.47 17.63 8.56
CA TRP A 145 6.39 16.68 7.45
C TRP A 145 5.45 17.12 6.31
N SER A 146 4.72 18.22 6.47
CA SER A 146 3.79 18.72 5.47
C SER A 146 3.78 20.24 5.40
N GLU A 147 3.79 20.76 4.18
CA GLU A 147 3.37 22.13 3.90
C GLU A 147 1.90 22.32 4.26
N SER A 148 1.47 23.56 4.46
CA SER A 148 0.05 23.86 4.65
C SER A 148 -0.71 23.67 3.34
N PHE A 149 -1.85 23.00 3.38
CA PHE A 149 -2.69 22.82 2.19
C PHE A 149 -4.17 22.74 2.52
N ARG A 150 -4.99 23.02 1.51
CA ARG A 150 -6.44 22.91 1.59
C ARG A 150 -6.91 21.60 0.95
N VAL A 151 -7.83 20.91 1.64
CA VAL A 151 -8.62 19.79 1.11
C VAL A 151 -10.06 20.25 0.96
N SER A 152 -10.59 20.18 -0.24
CA SER A 152 -11.94 20.60 -0.62
C SER A 152 -12.86 19.41 -0.89
N ARG A 153 -14.16 19.67 -1.04
CA ARG A 153 -15.11 18.64 -1.49
C ARG A 153 -14.79 18.03 -2.85
N LYS A 154 -14.17 18.80 -3.75
CA LYS A 154 -13.71 18.27 -5.03
C LYS A 154 -12.64 17.21 -4.83
N ASP A 155 -11.66 17.48 -3.96
CA ASP A 155 -10.60 16.52 -3.64
C ASP A 155 -11.21 15.23 -3.04
N CYS A 156 -12.20 15.35 -2.15
CA CYS A 156 -12.94 14.19 -1.65
C CYS A 156 -13.63 13.38 -2.75
N ASN A 157 -14.34 14.05 -3.67
CA ASN A 157 -15.03 13.38 -4.78
C ASN A 157 -14.05 12.69 -5.72
N ASP A 158 -12.86 13.27 -5.93
CA ASP A 158 -11.81 12.65 -6.74
C ASP A 158 -11.22 11.42 -6.02
N MET A 159 -11.01 11.46 -4.69
CA MET A 159 -10.57 10.30 -3.90
C MET A 159 -11.64 9.21 -3.73
N LEU A 160 -12.92 9.57 -3.74
CA LEU A 160 -14.06 8.64 -3.66
C LEU A 160 -14.44 8.02 -5.01
N ARG A 161 -13.83 8.50 -6.10
CA ARG A 161 -14.14 8.02 -7.44
C ARG A 161 -13.75 6.55 -7.57
N ARG A 162 -14.64 5.76 -8.20
CA ARG A 162 -14.34 4.37 -8.52
C ARG A 162 -13.26 4.29 -9.60
N GLU A 163 -12.48 3.23 -9.56
CA GLU A 163 -11.40 2.97 -10.52
C GLU A 163 -11.88 3.07 -11.97
N THR A 164 -13.01 2.42 -12.32
CA THR A 164 -13.56 2.42 -13.69
C THR A 164 -13.81 3.84 -14.21
N ASP A 165 -14.43 4.68 -13.39
CA ASP A 165 -14.77 6.06 -13.74
C ASP A 165 -13.50 6.94 -13.88
N TYR A 166 -12.41 6.56 -13.20
CA TYR A 166 -11.11 7.24 -13.30
C TYR A 166 -10.32 6.79 -14.55
N VAL A 167 -10.31 5.49 -14.84
CA VAL A 167 -9.68 4.90 -16.03
C VAL A 167 -10.32 5.46 -17.31
N ASP A 168 -11.64 5.49 -17.39
CA ASP A 168 -12.38 6.05 -18.54
C ASP A 168 -12.05 7.53 -18.78
N MET A 169 -11.74 8.28 -17.72
CA MET A 169 -11.34 9.68 -17.82
C MET A 169 -9.91 9.86 -18.36
N ILE A 170 -9.00 8.94 -18.06
CA ILE A 170 -7.57 9.07 -18.34
C ILE A 170 -7.17 8.42 -19.67
N LEU A 171 -7.76 7.27 -20.02
CA LEU A 171 -7.43 6.55 -21.26
C LEU A 171 -7.45 7.47 -22.50
N PRO A 172 -8.44 8.35 -22.72
CA PRO A 172 -8.43 9.25 -23.88
C PRO A 172 -7.30 10.28 -23.90
N ARG A 173 -6.59 10.49 -22.78
CA ARG A 173 -5.44 11.41 -22.67
C ARG A 173 -4.10 10.71 -22.88
N GLN A 174 -4.02 9.40 -22.66
CA GLN A 174 -2.79 8.62 -22.85
C GLN A 174 -2.59 8.17 -24.30
N TYR A 175 -3.69 7.97 -25.04
CA TYR A 175 -3.67 7.53 -26.44
C TYR A 175 -3.94 8.67 -27.44
N LYS A 176 -3.58 9.91 -27.07
CA LYS A 176 -3.52 11.08 -27.95
C LYS A 176 -2.08 11.53 -28.11
#